data_AF-A0A5B6ZFM9-F1
#
_entry.id   AF-A0A5B6ZFM9-F1
#
_cell.length_a   1.000
_cell.length_b   1.000
_cell.length_c   1.000
_cell.angle_alpha   90.00
_cell.angle_beta   90.00
_cell.angle_gamma   90.00
#
_symmetry.space_group_name_H-M   'P 1'
#
loop_
_entity.id
_entity.type
_entity.pdbx_description
1 polymer ?
#
loop_
_entity_poly.entity_id
_entity_poly.type
_entity_poly.pdbx_seq_one_letter_code
_entity_poly.pdbx_strand_id
1 'polypeptide(L)'
;EQLGEPHLNIIVNIISSSTFESEKAAAVGILSNLPVGDNKVTDILKKANLLPILVSIMSSSPETSTPTTEWLAESIAGILIRFTVPSDKKLQQLSAEHGVISMLLKLLSNGSLVAKCRAATSLAQLSQNSLSLRKSRSSRWLCVPPSVDAFCEVHDGYCFVKSTFCLIKAGAVSPLVQILEGNEREADEAVLGALATLLQDEISENGSNCIAKKSGVEAIIKVLELG
;
A
#
# COMPACT_ATOMS: atom_id res chain seq x y z
N GLU A 1 14.39 -27.47 -3.19
CA GLU A 1 13.26 -27.65 -4.12
C GLU A 1 12.53 -26.32 -4.23
N GLN A 2 12.41 -25.72 -5.42
CA GLN A 2 11.60 -24.51 -5.59
C GLN A 2 10.12 -24.90 -5.58
N LEU A 3 9.27 -24.16 -4.85
CA LEU A 3 7.82 -24.39 -4.86
C LEU A 3 7.27 -24.20 -6.28
N GLY A 4 6.92 -25.31 -6.94
CA GLY A 4 6.33 -25.29 -8.27
C GLY A 4 4.88 -24.77 -8.28
N GLU A 5 4.38 -24.42 -9.46
CA GLU A 5 3.02 -23.89 -9.68
C GLU A 5 1.89 -24.72 -9.01
N PRO A 6 1.89 -26.07 -9.02
CA PRO A 6 0.87 -26.84 -8.32
C PRO A 6 0.83 -26.57 -6.81
N HIS A 7 1.99 -26.40 -6.18
CA HIS A 7 2.08 -26.14 -4.75
C HIS A 7 1.55 -24.74 -4.41
N LEU A 8 1.86 -23.74 -5.23
CA LEU A 8 1.34 -22.39 -5.05
C LEU A 8 -0.19 -22.36 -5.19
N ASN A 9 -0.74 -23.08 -6.17
CA ASN A 9 -2.19 -23.19 -6.34
C ASN A 9 -2.86 -23.89 -5.15
N ILE A 10 -2.25 -24.92 -4.58
CA ILE A 10 -2.74 -25.55 -3.35
C ILE A 10 -2.80 -24.54 -2.20
N ILE A 11 -1.75 -23.72 -2.03
CA ILE A 11 -1.73 -22.70 -0.97
C ILE A 11 -2.82 -21.64 -1.20
N VAL A 12 -3.02 -21.18 -2.44
CA VAL A 12 -4.12 -20.25 -2.77
C VAL A 12 -5.48 -20.87 -2.51
N ASN A 13 -5.66 -22.16 -2.81
CA ASN A 13 -6.89 -22.88 -2.49
C ASN A 13 -7.18 -22.86 -0.99
N ILE A 14 -6.17 -23.14 -0.13
CA ILE A 14 -6.32 -23.06 1.34
C ILE A 14 -6.81 -21.67 1.77
N ILE A 15 -6.22 -20.60 1.21
CA ILE A 15 -6.62 -19.21 1.51
C ILE A 15 -8.11 -18.98 1.18
N SER A 16 -8.57 -19.52 0.05
CA SER A 16 -9.93 -19.31 -0.44
C SER A 16 -10.99 -20.19 0.23
N SER A 17 -10.63 -21.41 0.65
CA SER A 17 -11.61 -22.43 1.07
C SER A 17 -11.62 -22.72 2.57
N SER A 18 -10.55 -22.38 3.29
CA SER A 18 -10.49 -22.62 4.74
C SER A 18 -11.53 -21.77 5.49
N THR A 19 -12.13 -22.35 6.53
CA THR A 19 -12.98 -21.64 7.49
C THR A 19 -12.19 -21.09 8.68
N PHE A 20 -10.91 -21.44 8.81
CA PHE A 20 -10.05 -21.03 9.91
C PHE A 20 -9.12 -19.90 9.47
N GLU A 21 -9.26 -18.74 10.11
CA GLU A 21 -8.41 -17.57 9.82
C GLU A 21 -6.92 -17.84 10.06
N SER A 22 -6.57 -18.76 10.98
CA SER A 22 -5.19 -19.19 11.22
C SER A 22 -4.59 -19.96 10.05
N GLU A 23 -5.36 -20.81 9.37
CA GLU A 23 -4.90 -21.54 8.18
C GLU A 23 -4.71 -20.58 7.01
N LYS A 24 -5.64 -19.63 6.83
CA LYS A 24 -5.50 -18.56 5.84
C LYS A 24 -4.25 -17.71 6.14
N ALA A 25 -4.04 -17.33 7.40
CA ALA A 25 -2.90 -16.52 7.81
C ALA A 25 -1.58 -17.25 7.54
N ALA A 26 -1.48 -18.52 7.91
CA ALA A 26 -0.32 -19.35 7.63
C ALA A 26 -0.05 -19.46 6.12
N ALA A 27 -1.09 -19.73 5.33
CA ALA A 27 -0.99 -19.87 3.88
C ALA A 27 -0.53 -18.57 3.21
N VAL A 28 -1.14 -17.43 3.54
CA VAL A 28 -0.70 -16.11 3.04
C VAL A 28 0.72 -15.80 3.52
N GLY A 29 1.05 -16.12 4.78
CA GLY A 29 2.38 -15.94 5.35
C GLY A 29 3.46 -16.72 4.61
N ILE A 30 3.18 -17.96 4.18
CA ILE A 30 4.11 -18.74 3.35
C ILE A 30 4.34 -18.03 2.01
N LEU A 31 3.28 -17.58 1.35
CA LEU A 31 3.38 -16.90 0.07
C LEU A 31 4.10 -15.54 0.16
N SER A 32 3.92 -14.81 1.26
CA SER A 32 4.55 -13.49 1.47
C SER A 32 6.07 -13.58 1.69
N ASN A 33 6.56 -14.72 2.19
CA ASN A 33 7.99 -14.98 2.37
C ASN A 33 8.71 -15.41 1.08
N LEU A 34 7.99 -15.60 -0.03
CA LEU A 34 8.62 -15.88 -1.32
C LEU A 34 9.34 -14.63 -1.86
N PRO A 35 10.47 -14.74 -2.58
CA PRO A 35 11.23 -13.59 -3.06
C PRO A 35 10.41 -12.63 -3.91
N VAL A 36 10.26 -11.37 -3.47
CA VAL A 36 9.40 -10.36 -4.10
C VAL A 36 9.68 -10.18 -5.60
N GLY A 37 10.95 -10.26 -6.02
CA GLY A 37 11.36 -10.15 -7.42
C GLY A 37 11.09 -11.37 -8.30
N ASP A 38 10.52 -12.45 -7.78
CA ASP A 38 10.15 -13.62 -8.58
C ASP A 38 8.87 -13.35 -9.38
N ASN A 39 9.04 -12.98 -10.65
CA ASN A 39 7.94 -12.70 -11.57
C ASN A 39 7.11 -13.95 -11.90
N LYS A 40 7.71 -15.15 -11.89
CA LYS A 40 6.97 -16.40 -12.18
C LYS A 40 5.98 -16.69 -11.07
N VAL A 41 6.41 -16.56 -9.80
CA VAL A 41 5.51 -16.67 -8.65
C VAL A 41 4.39 -15.63 -8.76
N THR A 42 4.74 -14.38 -9.03
CA THR A 42 3.76 -13.29 -9.16
C THR A 42 2.70 -13.58 -10.24
N ASP A 43 3.11 -14.09 -11.40
CA ASP A 43 2.19 -14.47 -12.48
C ASP A 43 1.28 -15.65 -12.12
N ILE A 44 1.79 -16.64 -11.38
CA ILE A 44 0.98 -17.75 -10.88
C ILE A 44 -0.08 -17.23 -9.91
N LEU A 45 0.30 -16.39 -8.94
CA LEU A 45 -0.64 -15.82 -7.97
C LEU A 45 -1.71 -14.92 -8.63
N LYS A 46 -1.35 -14.21 -9.70
CA LYS A 46 -2.30 -13.45 -10.53
C LYS A 46 -3.31 -14.37 -11.20
N LYS A 47 -2.84 -15.43 -11.87
CA LYS A 47 -3.72 -16.43 -12.53
C LYS A 47 -4.65 -17.11 -11.54
N ALA A 48 -4.18 -17.33 -10.31
CA ALA A 48 -4.96 -17.90 -9.22
C ALA A 48 -5.94 -16.90 -8.56
N ASN A 49 -6.10 -15.69 -9.10
CA ASN A 49 -7.01 -14.65 -8.59
C ASN A 49 -6.79 -14.28 -7.12
N LEU A 50 -5.52 -14.29 -6.66
CA LEU A 50 -5.22 -14.06 -5.25
C LEU A 50 -5.71 -12.69 -4.74
N LEU A 51 -5.49 -11.60 -5.49
CA LEU A 51 -5.88 -10.26 -5.04
C LEU A 51 -7.38 -10.12 -4.71
N PRO A 52 -8.33 -10.50 -5.62
CA PRO A 52 -9.75 -10.55 -5.28
C PRO A 52 -10.06 -11.35 -4.01
N ILE A 53 -9.42 -12.51 -3.82
CA ILE A 53 -9.63 -13.37 -2.65
C ILE A 53 -9.23 -12.62 -1.37
N LEU A 54 -8.05 -12.00 -1.34
CA LEU A 54 -7.57 -11.25 -0.18
C LEU A 54 -8.45 -10.04 0.14
N VAL A 55 -8.92 -9.33 -0.89
CA VAL A 55 -9.85 -8.19 -0.75
C VAL A 55 -11.17 -8.62 -0.16
N SER A 56 -11.72 -9.76 -0.61
CA SER A 56 -12.93 -10.33 -0.03
C SER A 56 -12.74 -10.68 1.44
N ILE A 57 -11.64 -11.35 1.81
CA ILE A 57 -11.33 -11.75 3.19
C ILE A 57 -11.30 -10.52 4.10
N MET A 58 -10.55 -9.47 3.75
CA MET A 58 -10.41 -8.26 4.57
C MET A 58 -11.69 -7.41 4.65
N SER A 59 -12.58 -7.55 3.68
CA SER A 59 -13.89 -6.88 3.68
C SER A 59 -14.90 -7.60 4.57
N SER A 60 -14.75 -8.91 4.74
CA SER A 60 -15.61 -9.73 5.60
C SER A 60 -15.10 -9.88 7.04
N SER A 61 -13.87 -9.43 7.35
CA SER A 61 -13.34 -9.50 8.71
C SER A 61 -14.17 -8.64 9.69
N PRO A 62 -14.42 -9.14 10.91
CA PRO A 62 -15.13 -8.40 11.94
C PRO A 62 -14.34 -7.13 12.34
N GLU A 63 -15.05 -6.14 12.87
CA GLU A 63 -14.44 -4.88 13.34
C GLU A 63 -13.58 -5.09 14.60
N THR A 64 -13.85 -6.13 15.39
CA THR A 64 -13.08 -6.44 16.59
C THR A 64 -11.86 -7.31 16.27
N SER A 65 -10.67 -6.76 16.54
CA SER A 65 -9.41 -7.47 16.37
C SER A 65 -9.23 -8.58 17.39
N THR A 66 -8.84 -9.75 16.89
CA THR A 66 -8.30 -10.89 17.65
C THR A 66 -6.85 -11.14 17.20
N PRO A 67 -6.02 -11.83 17.99
CA PRO A 67 -4.65 -12.16 17.58
C PRO A 67 -4.58 -12.88 16.22
N THR A 68 -5.55 -13.76 15.92
CA THR A 68 -5.59 -14.50 14.65
C THR A 68 -5.96 -13.59 13.47
N THR A 69 -6.93 -12.68 13.65
CA THR A 69 -7.31 -11.74 12.58
C THR A 69 -6.21 -10.69 12.34
N GLU A 70 -5.47 -10.30 13.39
CA GLU A 70 -4.28 -9.45 13.24
C GLU A 70 -3.19 -10.17 12.46
N TRP A 71 -2.87 -11.41 12.83
CA TRP A 71 -1.88 -12.22 12.10
C TRP A 71 -2.25 -12.41 10.62
N LEU A 72 -3.53 -12.62 10.32
CA LEU A 72 -4.02 -12.67 8.95
C LEU A 72 -3.83 -11.32 8.23
N ALA A 73 -4.25 -10.22 8.85
CA ALA A 73 -4.13 -8.88 8.29
C ALA A 73 -2.66 -8.51 8.02
N GLU A 74 -1.75 -8.84 8.93
CA GLU A 74 -0.32 -8.70 8.77
C GLU A 74 0.20 -9.51 7.58
N SER A 75 -0.20 -10.77 7.49
CA SER A 75 0.21 -11.67 6.40
C SER A 75 -0.26 -11.15 5.05
N ILE A 76 -1.52 -10.68 4.97
CA ILE A 76 -2.09 -10.04 3.79
C ILE A 76 -1.32 -8.76 3.45
N ALA A 77 -1.06 -7.88 4.41
CA ALA A 77 -0.25 -6.68 4.18
C ALA A 77 1.13 -7.04 3.62
N GLY A 78 1.73 -8.14 4.10
CA GLY A 78 3.05 -8.60 3.67
C GLY A 78 3.08 -9.04 2.21
N ILE A 79 2.10 -9.82 1.77
CA ILE A 79 2.06 -10.26 0.37
C ILE A 79 1.76 -9.12 -0.60
N LEU A 80 1.04 -8.07 -0.17
CA LEU A 80 0.74 -6.91 -1.02
C LEU A 80 1.97 -6.10 -1.43
N ILE A 81 3.08 -6.19 -0.68
CA ILE A 81 4.37 -5.59 -1.06
C ILE A 81 4.82 -6.11 -2.43
N ARG A 82 4.62 -7.40 -2.72
CA ARG A 82 4.92 -7.96 -4.06
C ARG A 82 4.09 -7.32 -5.17
N PHE A 83 2.83 -7.03 -4.87
CA PHE A 83 1.86 -6.52 -5.83
C PHE A 83 1.93 -5.00 -6.02
N THR A 84 2.82 -4.33 -5.29
CA THR A 84 2.97 -2.88 -5.32
C THR A 84 4.35 -2.42 -5.77
N VAL A 85 5.23 -3.33 -6.20
CA VAL A 85 6.61 -3.02 -6.62
C VAL A 85 6.67 -1.91 -7.69
N PRO A 86 7.54 -0.89 -7.52
CA PRO A 86 7.58 0.28 -8.42
C PRO A 86 7.99 -0.05 -9.86
N SER A 87 8.75 -1.13 -10.05
CA SER A 87 9.25 -1.55 -11.35
C SER A 87 8.16 -2.11 -12.28
N ASP A 88 7.02 -2.54 -11.74
CA ASP A 88 5.91 -3.09 -12.53
C ASP A 88 4.64 -2.23 -12.37
N LYS A 89 4.56 -1.16 -13.16
CA LYS A 89 3.41 -0.24 -13.18
C LYS A 89 2.10 -0.94 -13.58
N LYS A 90 2.15 -2.01 -14.37
CA LYS A 90 0.96 -2.77 -14.77
C LYS A 90 0.43 -3.59 -13.59
N LEU A 91 1.34 -4.17 -12.80
CA LEU A 91 0.97 -4.85 -11.57
C LEU A 91 0.40 -3.88 -10.53
N GLN A 92 1.00 -2.70 -10.35
CA GLN A 92 0.45 -1.66 -9.48
C GLN A 92 -0.96 -1.23 -9.91
N GLN A 93 -1.18 -1.04 -11.22
CA GLN A 93 -2.49 -0.72 -11.78
C GLN A 93 -3.51 -1.83 -11.49
N LEU A 94 -3.15 -3.09 -11.73
CA LEU A 94 -3.98 -4.26 -11.42
C LEU A 94 -4.37 -4.28 -9.93
N SER A 95 -3.41 -4.02 -9.04
CA SER A 95 -3.65 -3.95 -7.58
C SER A 95 -4.63 -2.85 -7.22
N ALA A 96 -4.46 -1.65 -7.78
CA ALA A 96 -5.33 -0.53 -7.53
C ALA A 96 -6.77 -0.76 -8.04
N GLU A 97 -6.92 -1.44 -9.18
CA GLU A 97 -8.22 -1.84 -9.73
C GLU A 97 -8.97 -2.81 -8.82
N HIS A 98 -8.26 -3.73 -8.17
CA HIS A 98 -8.82 -4.66 -7.19
C HIS A 98 -9.05 -4.05 -5.81
N GLY A 99 -8.82 -2.74 -5.63
CA GLY A 99 -9.11 -2.04 -4.37
C GLY A 99 -8.02 -2.17 -3.30
N VAL A 100 -6.82 -2.63 -3.65
CA VAL A 100 -5.69 -2.79 -2.71
C VAL A 100 -5.39 -1.50 -1.97
N ILE A 101 -5.42 -0.33 -2.62
CA ILE A 101 -5.11 0.95 -1.97
C ILE A 101 -6.08 1.24 -0.81
N SER A 102 -7.37 0.97 -0.98
CA SER A 102 -8.35 1.16 0.08
C SER A 102 -8.11 0.21 1.27
N MET A 103 -7.69 -1.02 0.98
CA MET A 103 -7.33 -1.99 2.02
C MET A 103 -6.07 -1.54 2.78
N LEU A 104 -5.04 -1.07 2.08
CA LEU A 104 -3.82 -0.55 2.69
C LEU A 104 -4.10 0.64 3.61
N LEU A 105 -4.99 1.55 3.23
CA LEU A 105 -5.41 2.66 4.09
C LEU A 105 -6.14 2.18 5.35
N LYS A 106 -7.03 1.18 5.24
CA LYS A 106 -7.71 0.57 6.40
C LYS A 106 -6.70 -0.07 7.36
N LEU A 107 -5.72 -0.79 6.83
CA LEU A 107 -4.63 -1.39 7.61
C LEU A 107 -3.74 -0.34 8.26
N LEU A 108 -3.48 0.78 7.58
CA LEU A 108 -2.69 1.88 8.11
C LEU A 108 -3.37 2.55 9.31
N SER A 109 -4.69 2.71 9.27
CA SER A 109 -5.44 3.32 10.38
C SER A 109 -5.66 2.35 11.55
N ASN A 110 -6.03 1.11 11.26
CA ASN A 110 -6.60 0.20 12.27
C ASN A 110 -5.77 -1.08 12.51
N GLY A 111 -4.72 -1.32 11.73
CA GLY A 111 -3.91 -2.53 11.84
C GLY A 111 -2.94 -2.51 13.03
N SER A 112 -2.38 -3.68 13.32
CA SER A 112 -1.21 -3.81 14.19
C SER A 112 -0.02 -3.03 13.62
N LEU A 113 1.02 -2.80 14.43
CA LEU A 113 2.24 -2.12 13.96
C LEU A 113 2.88 -2.81 12.75
N VAL A 114 2.90 -4.13 12.74
CA VAL A 114 3.44 -4.91 11.62
C VAL A 114 2.60 -4.71 10.36
N ALA A 115 1.27 -4.70 10.49
CA ALA A 115 0.38 -4.43 9.37
C ALA A 115 0.52 -3.00 8.86
N LYS A 116 0.64 -2.00 9.76
CA LYS A 116 0.90 -0.59 9.43
C LYS A 116 2.22 -0.42 8.70
N CYS A 117 3.30 -1.03 9.19
CA CYS A 117 4.62 -1.02 8.56
C CYS A 117 4.55 -1.56 7.12
N ARG A 118 3.97 -2.76 6.93
CA ARG A 118 3.82 -3.38 5.59
C ARG A 118 2.89 -2.58 4.66
N ALA A 119 1.85 -1.97 5.22
CA ALA A 119 0.95 -1.11 4.47
C ALA A 119 1.64 0.17 4.00
N ALA A 120 2.40 0.83 4.88
CA ALA A 120 3.20 2.00 4.57
C ALA A 120 4.25 1.69 3.48
N THR A 121 4.94 0.54 3.56
CA THR A 121 5.87 0.08 2.51
C THR A 121 5.17 -0.04 1.15
N SER A 122 4.01 -0.67 1.10
CA SER A 122 3.24 -0.85 -0.15
C SER A 122 2.76 0.50 -0.71
N LEU A 123 2.30 1.41 0.16
CA LEU A 123 1.90 2.77 -0.20
C LEU A 123 3.09 3.61 -0.70
N ALA A 124 4.28 3.46 -0.11
CA ALA A 124 5.50 4.09 -0.58
C ALA A 124 5.84 3.62 -2.00
N GLN A 125 5.86 2.31 -2.23
CA GLN A 125 6.18 1.74 -3.54
C GLN A 125 5.21 2.21 -4.64
N LEU A 126 3.91 2.24 -4.33
CA LEU A 126 2.89 2.84 -5.18
C LEU A 126 3.19 4.31 -5.46
N SER A 127 3.47 5.09 -4.42
CA SER A 127 3.60 6.53 -4.54
C SER A 127 4.85 6.97 -5.30
N GLN A 128 5.92 6.18 -5.32
CA GLN A 128 7.12 6.45 -6.12
C GLN A 128 6.82 6.75 -7.59
N ASN A 129 5.77 6.13 -8.17
CA ASN A 129 5.39 6.37 -9.56
C ASN A 129 4.44 7.56 -9.76
N SER A 130 3.91 8.16 -8.69
CA SER A 130 2.86 9.20 -8.76
C SER A 130 3.26 10.39 -9.60
N LEU A 131 4.48 10.89 -9.39
CA LEU A 131 5.01 12.04 -10.09
C LEU A 131 5.09 11.78 -11.60
N SER A 132 5.56 10.59 -11.99
CA SER A 132 5.67 10.18 -13.40
C SER A 132 4.32 9.91 -14.08
N LEU A 133 3.31 9.51 -13.31
CA LEU A 133 1.99 9.12 -13.82
C LEU A 133 0.96 10.26 -13.80
N ARG A 134 1.28 11.39 -13.14
CA ARG A 134 0.39 12.55 -13.10
C ARG A 134 0.08 13.07 -14.50
N LYS A 135 -1.15 13.54 -14.71
CA LYS A 135 -1.51 14.21 -15.97
C LYS A 135 -1.20 15.70 -15.85
N SER A 136 -0.34 16.20 -16.74
CA SER A 136 0.06 17.61 -16.72
C SER A 136 -1.12 18.55 -16.96
N ARG A 137 -1.03 19.76 -16.40
CA ARG A 137 -2.00 20.85 -16.60
C ARG A 137 -2.21 21.24 -18.06
N SER A 138 -1.20 21.05 -18.92
CA SER A 138 -1.21 21.45 -20.34
C SER A 138 -1.78 20.39 -21.30
N SER A 139 -2.40 19.34 -20.77
CA SER A 139 -2.94 18.25 -21.59
C SER A 139 -4.14 18.75 -22.43
N ARG A 140 -3.86 19.34 -23.60
CA ARG A 140 -4.80 19.88 -24.62
C ARG A 140 -5.74 18.83 -25.25
N TRP A 141 -5.80 17.62 -24.68
CA TRP A 141 -6.45 16.44 -25.23
C TRP A 141 -7.58 15.89 -24.35
N LEU A 142 -7.98 16.62 -23.31
CA LEU A 142 -9.10 16.20 -22.47
C LEU A 142 -10.39 16.84 -23.03
N CYS A 143 -11.15 16.06 -23.80
CA CYS A 143 -12.50 16.42 -24.26
C CYS A 143 -13.51 16.61 -23.10
N VAL A 144 -13.12 16.22 -21.88
CA VAL A 144 -13.85 16.44 -20.63
C VAL A 144 -12.87 17.05 -19.62
N PRO A 145 -13.14 18.24 -19.07
CA PRO A 145 -12.33 18.80 -18.00
C PRO A 145 -12.28 17.84 -16.82
N PRO A 146 -11.10 17.46 -16.30
CA PRO A 146 -11.01 16.69 -15.07
C PRO A 146 -11.63 17.49 -13.92
N SER A 147 -12.24 16.80 -12.95
CA SER A 147 -12.85 17.46 -11.79
C SER A 147 -11.82 18.34 -11.08
N VAL A 148 -12.27 19.46 -10.51
CA VAL A 148 -11.41 20.35 -9.71
C VAL A 148 -10.74 19.55 -8.58
N ASP A 149 -11.45 18.59 -8.01
CA ASP A 149 -10.96 17.69 -6.96
C ASP A 149 -9.84 16.74 -7.42
N ALA A 150 -9.60 16.57 -8.72
CA ALA A 150 -8.50 15.75 -9.24
C ALA A 150 -7.15 16.48 -9.26
N PHE A 151 -7.13 17.82 -9.20
CA PHE A 151 -5.89 18.58 -9.21
C PHE A 151 -5.13 18.42 -7.88
N CYS A 152 -3.88 18.01 -7.93
CA CYS A 152 -3.02 17.79 -6.77
C CYS A 152 -1.97 18.89 -6.70
N GLU A 153 -2.00 19.70 -5.64
CA GLU A 153 -1.04 20.78 -5.42
C GLU A 153 0.38 20.26 -5.25
N VAL A 154 0.56 19.10 -4.59
CA VAL A 154 1.90 18.51 -4.39
C VAL A 154 2.56 18.14 -5.70
N HIS A 155 1.83 17.43 -6.57
CA HIS A 155 2.35 16.98 -7.85
C HIS A 155 2.20 18.03 -8.97
N ASP A 156 1.58 19.19 -8.71
CA ASP A 156 1.23 20.20 -9.72
C ASP A 156 0.60 19.60 -10.99
N GLY A 157 -0.45 18.79 -10.80
CA GLY A 157 -1.09 18.06 -11.89
C GLY A 157 -2.30 17.25 -11.45
N TYR A 158 -2.98 16.62 -12.40
CA TYR A 158 -4.13 15.78 -12.08
C TYR A 158 -3.68 14.40 -11.64
N CYS A 159 -4.10 14.02 -10.44
CA CYS A 159 -3.80 12.75 -9.81
C CYS A 159 -5.07 12.02 -9.43
N PHE A 160 -4.98 10.69 -9.38
CA PHE A 160 -6.07 9.81 -9.01
C PHE A 160 -5.52 8.66 -8.18
N VAL A 161 -6.31 8.20 -7.22
CA VAL A 161 -5.94 7.06 -6.37
C VAL A 161 -5.61 5.82 -7.22
N LYS A 162 -6.48 5.48 -8.19
CA LYS A 162 -6.38 4.22 -8.93
C LYS A 162 -5.41 4.21 -10.12
N SER A 163 -4.99 5.37 -10.62
CA SER A 163 -4.17 5.45 -11.85
C SER A 163 -2.87 6.23 -11.69
N THR A 164 -2.75 7.05 -10.65
CA THR A 164 -1.49 7.74 -10.32
C THR A 164 -1.04 7.46 -8.89
N PHE A 165 -1.75 6.59 -8.16
CA PHE A 165 -1.38 6.11 -6.83
C PHE A 165 -1.05 7.22 -5.80
N CYS A 166 -1.66 8.39 -5.98
CA CYS A 166 -1.27 9.59 -5.24
C CYS A 166 -1.75 9.54 -3.79
N LEU A 167 -0.81 9.58 -2.85
CA LEU A 167 -1.08 9.56 -1.39
C LEU A 167 -1.94 10.73 -0.94
N ILE A 168 -1.78 11.91 -1.56
CA ILE A 168 -2.58 13.09 -1.24
C ILE A 168 -4.05 12.83 -1.58
N LYS A 169 -4.32 12.28 -2.76
CA LYS A 169 -5.67 11.94 -3.22
C LYS A 169 -6.26 10.74 -2.49
N ALA A 170 -5.40 9.86 -1.99
CA ALA A 170 -5.80 8.74 -1.15
C ALA A 170 -6.08 9.15 0.31
N GLY A 171 -5.74 10.38 0.72
CA GLY A 171 -5.84 10.82 2.11
C GLY A 171 -4.85 10.13 3.06
N ALA A 172 -3.76 9.58 2.53
CA ALA A 172 -2.83 8.74 3.30
C ALA A 172 -1.90 9.53 4.22
N VAL A 173 -1.66 10.82 3.95
CA VAL A 173 -0.66 11.62 4.68
C VAL A 173 -0.98 11.74 6.17
N SER A 174 -2.24 12.02 6.53
CA SER A 174 -2.62 12.17 7.94
C SER A 174 -2.45 10.86 8.75
N PRO A 175 -2.95 9.70 8.29
CA PRO A 175 -2.66 8.42 8.95
C PRO A 175 -1.16 8.09 9.05
N LEU A 176 -0.37 8.42 8.03
CA LEU A 176 1.08 8.23 8.06
C LEU A 176 1.71 9.08 9.18
N VAL A 177 1.41 10.38 9.25
CA VAL A 177 1.92 11.26 10.30
C VAL A 177 1.51 10.79 11.69
N GLN A 178 0.24 10.38 11.86
CA GLN A 178 -0.27 9.89 13.15
C GLN A 178 0.51 8.68 13.69
N ILE A 179 1.07 7.84 12.81
CA ILE A 179 1.91 6.71 13.24
C ILE A 179 3.22 7.23 13.87
N LEU A 180 3.87 8.22 13.24
CA LEU A 180 5.12 8.82 13.76
C LEU A 180 4.91 9.56 15.09
N GLU A 181 3.72 10.11 15.30
CA GLU A 181 3.34 10.73 16.58
C GLU A 181 3.26 9.72 17.73
N GLY A 182 3.09 8.43 17.42
CA GLY A 182 3.09 7.32 18.37
C GLY A 182 4.42 7.17 19.13
N ASN A 183 4.47 6.22 20.07
CA ASN A 183 5.69 5.88 20.81
C ASN A 183 6.38 4.62 20.26
N GLU A 184 5.66 3.85 19.48
CA GLU A 184 6.14 2.65 18.79
C GLU A 184 6.97 3.07 17.58
N ARG A 185 7.98 2.27 17.20
CA ARG A 185 9.00 2.67 16.19
C ARG A 185 9.11 1.70 15.03
N GLU A 186 8.46 0.54 15.13
CA GLU A 186 8.54 -0.57 14.19
C GLU A 186 8.03 -0.21 12.78
N ALA A 187 7.20 0.82 12.65
CA ALA A 187 6.66 1.28 11.37
C ALA A 187 7.33 2.55 10.84
N ASP A 188 8.19 3.21 11.62
CA ASP A 188 8.67 4.56 11.30
C ASP A 188 9.44 4.62 9.99
N GLU A 189 10.35 3.67 9.74
CA GLU A 189 11.13 3.63 8.50
C GLU A 189 10.21 3.52 7.27
N ALA A 190 9.22 2.64 7.32
CA ALA A 190 8.28 2.44 6.23
C ALA A 190 7.38 3.68 6.01
N VAL A 191 6.96 4.33 7.10
CA VAL A 191 6.15 5.55 7.06
C VAL A 191 6.95 6.73 6.53
N LEU A 192 8.18 6.93 7.00
CA LEU A 192 9.11 7.93 6.49
C LEU A 192 9.41 7.67 5.00
N GLY A 193 9.61 6.41 4.61
CA GLY A 193 9.76 6.02 3.21
C GLY A 193 8.56 6.40 2.34
N ALA A 194 7.33 6.26 2.87
CA ALA A 194 6.12 6.72 2.18
C ALA A 194 6.05 8.25 2.07
N LEU A 195 6.32 8.98 3.15
CA LEU A 195 6.33 10.45 3.13
C LEU A 195 7.43 11.03 2.23
N ALA A 196 8.60 10.39 2.19
CA ALA A 196 9.72 10.79 1.35
C ALA A 196 9.38 10.79 -0.15
N THR A 197 8.40 10.00 -0.59
CA THR A 197 7.93 10.03 -1.99
C THR A 197 7.33 11.39 -2.39
N LEU A 198 6.89 12.19 -1.41
CA LEU A 198 6.38 13.55 -1.63
C LEU A 198 7.51 14.59 -1.70
N LEU A 199 8.76 14.19 -1.43
CA LEU A 199 9.93 15.08 -1.33
C LEU A 199 10.92 14.88 -2.49
N GLN A 200 10.47 14.32 -3.62
CA GLN A 200 11.26 14.29 -4.85
C GLN A 200 11.62 15.72 -5.30
N ASP A 201 12.79 15.90 -5.91
CA ASP A 201 13.39 17.22 -6.19
C ASP A 201 12.38 18.22 -6.80
N GLU A 202 11.61 17.79 -7.80
CA GLU A 202 10.66 18.64 -8.53
C GLU A 202 9.42 19.05 -7.72
N ILE A 203 9.13 18.37 -6.62
CA ILE A 203 7.92 18.58 -5.78
C ILE A 203 8.24 18.85 -4.31
N SER A 204 9.52 18.91 -3.95
CA SER A 204 10.00 18.97 -2.56
C SER A 204 9.40 20.12 -1.76
N GLU A 205 9.28 21.31 -2.35
CA GLU A 205 8.64 22.48 -1.70
C GLU A 205 7.15 22.22 -1.41
N ASN A 206 6.39 21.76 -2.41
CA ASN A 206 4.97 21.49 -2.22
C ASN A 206 4.73 20.32 -1.24
N GLY A 207 5.57 19.29 -1.32
CA GLY A 207 5.53 18.13 -0.43
C GLY A 207 5.81 18.48 1.01
N SER A 208 6.90 19.21 1.28
CA SER A 208 7.26 19.68 2.62
C SER A 208 6.18 20.57 3.22
N ASN A 209 5.61 21.50 2.43
CA ASN A 209 4.47 22.32 2.83
C ASN A 209 3.24 21.45 3.18
N CYS A 210 2.95 20.41 2.40
CA CYS A 210 1.85 19.49 2.67
C CYS A 210 2.05 18.72 3.98
N ILE A 211 3.26 18.24 4.24
CA ILE A 211 3.61 17.51 5.47
C ILE A 211 3.49 18.46 6.68
N ALA A 212 4.01 19.68 6.58
CA ALA A 212 3.92 20.69 7.63
C ALA A 212 2.47 21.06 7.97
N LYS A 213 1.60 21.24 6.98
CA LYS A 213 0.16 21.49 7.17
C LYS A 213 -0.57 20.34 7.90
N LYS A 214 0.04 19.16 8.00
CA LYS A 214 -0.50 17.98 8.68
C LYS A 214 0.23 17.67 9.99
N SER A 215 0.96 18.64 10.56
CA SER A 215 1.77 18.46 11.78
C SER A 215 2.86 17.40 11.64
N GLY A 216 3.26 17.08 10.41
CA GLY A 216 4.25 16.04 10.15
C GLY A 216 5.67 16.45 10.54
N VAL A 217 5.98 17.75 10.65
CA VAL A 217 7.32 18.22 11.02
C VAL A 217 7.66 17.85 12.46
N GLU A 218 6.76 18.10 13.41
CA GLU A 218 6.99 17.71 14.81
C GLU A 218 7.09 16.19 14.95
N ALA A 219 6.24 15.46 14.24
CA ALA A 219 6.26 13.99 14.25
C ALA A 219 7.58 13.43 13.71
N ILE A 220 8.12 14.00 12.62
CA ILE A 220 9.42 13.59 12.07
C ILE A 220 10.57 13.93 13.03
N ILE A 221 10.57 15.11 13.66
CA ILE A 221 11.59 15.49 14.64
C ILE A 221 11.58 14.52 15.83
N LYS A 222 10.40 14.15 16.34
CA LYS A 222 10.25 13.17 17.41
C LYS A 222 10.93 11.83 17.09
N VAL A 223 10.84 11.37 15.84
CA VAL A 223 11.52 10.14 15.40
C VAL A 223 13.03 10.30 15.42
N LEU A 224 13.55 11.44 14.94
CA LEU A 224 14.99 11.74 14.92
C LEU A 224 15.60 11.91 16.32
N GLU A 225 14.81 12.31 17.31
CA GLU A 225 15.27 12.45 18.70
C GLU A 225 15.34 11.11 19.45
N LEU A 226 14.62 10.09 18.97
CA LEU A 226 14.43 8.82 19.67
C LEU A 226 15.03 7.61 18.93
N GLY A 227 15.40 7.76 17.66
CA GLY A 227 16.09 6.75 16.83
C GLY A 227 17.59 6.96 16.79
#